data_AF-A0A9P5VEU3-F1
#
_entry.id   AF-A0A9P5VEU3-F1
#
_cell.length_a   1.000
_cell.length_b   1.000
_cell.length_c   1.000
_cell.angle_alpha   90.00
_cell.angle_beta   90.00
_cell.angle_gamma   90.00
#
_symmetry.space_group_name_H-M   'P 1'
#
loop_
_entity.id
_entity.type
_entity.pdbx_description
1 polymer ?
#
loop_
_entity_poly.entity_id
_entity_poly.type
_entity_poly.pdbx_seq_one_letter_code
_entity_poly.pdbx_strand_id
1 'polypeptide(L)'
;MDSKQELQCKINFFTSRIAELERTEQRYIGDLQYRSDGPDGEYVFNATLDHSDDRARLHVIRKQIYEHAVRQGELIDDLRLIDPRLAKELNFPIMQVMLLRMDQLRREVRGYSAQEGEVLERNMVHSNNNCELIAKITHNFNFAAGY
;
A
#
# COMPACT_ATOMS: atom_id res chain seq x y z
N MET A 1 13.48 9.76 31.75
CA MET A 1 13.29 9.65 30.29
C MET A 1 12.52 8.36 30.05
N ASP A 2 11.87 8.20 28.90
CA ASP A 2 11.93 6.93 28.13
C ASP A 2 10.62 6.49 27.47
N SER A 3 9.42 6.69 28.01
CA SER A 3 8.21 6.21 27.28
C SER A 3 7.97 6.96 25.95
N LYS A 4 8.08 8.30 25.94
CA LYS A 4 7.98 9.11 24.71
C LYS A 4 9.09 8.78 23.70
N GLN A 5 10.34 8.72 24.17
CA GLN A 5 11.50 8.44 23.32
C GLN A 5 11.46 7.00 22.78
N GLU A 6 11.03 6.03 23.59
CA GLU A 6 10.85 4.65 23.17
C GLU A 6 9.78 4.53 22.08
N LEU A 7 8.62 5.16 22.27
CA LEU A 7 7.57 5.20 21.25
C LEU A 7 8.08 5.83 19.95
N GLN A 8 8.76 6.97 20.05
CA GLN A 8 9.35 7.63 18.88
C GLN A 8 10.36 6.74 18.16
N CYS A 9 11.24 6.04 18.89
CA CYS A 9 12.19 5.09 18.31
C CYS A 9 11.48 3.94 17.58
N LYS A 10 10.43 3.36 18.18
CA LYS A 10 9.63 2.29 17.53
C LYS A 10 8.89 2.78 16.29
N ILE A 11 8.30 3.98 16.34
CA ILE A 11 7.65 4.61 15.17
C ILE A 11 8.65 4.83 14.04
N ASN A 12 9.84 5.35 14.36
CA ASN A 12 10.91 5.57 13.37
C ASN A 12 11.43 4.26 12.77
N PHE A 13 11.49 3.18 13.57
CA PHE A 13 11.82 1.86 13.08
C PHE A 13 10.82 1.39 12.01
N PHE A 14 9.51 1.46 12.29
CA PHE A 14 8.49 1.07 11.30
C PHE A 14 8.49 1.97 10.07
N THR A 15 8.68 3.29 10.26
CA THR A 15 8.82 4.24 9.15
C THR A 15 9.95 3.82 8.20
N SER A 16 11.11 3.46 8.75
CA SER A 16 12.27 3.03 7.96
C SER A 16 12.01 1.71 7.24
N ARG A 17 11.36 0.75 7.91
CA ARG A 17 10.99 -0.54 7.31
C ARG A 17 10.00 -0.39 6.17
N ILE A 18 9.00 0.48 6.32
CA ILE A 18 8.06 0.79 5.25
C ILE A 18 8.81 1.38 4.06
N ALA A 19 9.68 2.38 4.27
CA ALA A 19 10.45 2.99 3.18
C ALA A 19 11.39 2.01 2.45
N GLU A 20 11.93 0.99 3.12
CA GLU A 20 12.67 -0.11 2.48
C GLU A 20 11.78 -0.97 1.58
N LEU A 21 10.61 -1.36 2.09
CA LEU A 21 9.66 -2.16 1.34
C LEU A 21 9.07 -1.38 0.17
N GLU A 22 8.82 -0.08 0.31
CA GLU A 22 8.33 0.78 -0.76
C GLU A 22 9.30 0.86 -1.93
N ARG A 23 10.62 0.94 -1.67
CA ARG A 23 11.62 0.86 -2.74
C ARG A 23 11.56 -0.47 -3.48
N THR A 24 11.30 -1.55 -2.77
CA THR A 24 11.13 -2.88 -3.37
C THR A 24 9.81 -2.97 -4.16
N GLU A 25 8.73 -2.41 -3.62
CA GLU A 25 7.42 -2.33 -4.26
C GLU A 25 7.51 -1.58 -5.59
N GLN A 26 8.16 -0.40 -5.61
CA GLN A 26 8.32 0.41 -6.82
C GLN A 26 9.08 -0.32 -7.93
N ARG A 27 10.04 -1.18 -7.58
CA ARG A 27 10.71 -2.03 -8.57
C ARG A 27 9.72 -2.97 -9.27
N TYR A 28 8.96 -3.75 -8.49
CA TYR A 28 7.96 -4.66 -9.05
C TYR A 28 6.86 -3.91 -9.81
N ILE A 29 6.42 -2.75 -9.33
CA ILE A 29 5.45 -1.92 -10.06
C ILE A 29 6.02 -1.51 -11.42
N GLY A 30 7.27 -1.06 -11.48
CA GLY A 30 7.94 -0.70 -12.73
C GLY A 30 8.05 -1.86 -13.71
N ASP A 31 8.39 -3.06 -13.22
CA ASP A 31 8.49 -4.27 -14.04
C ASP A 31 7.10 -4.73 -14.55
N LEU A 32 6.06 -4.46 -13.77
CA LEU A 32 4.67 -4.84 -14.04
C LEU A 32 3.87 -3.71 -14.70
N GLN A 33 4.48 -2.61 -15.12
CA GLN A 33 3.79 -1.53 -15.81
C GLN A 33 4.41 -1.30 -17.18
N TYR A 34 3.55 -1.19 -18.18
CA TYR A 34 3.96 -0.79 -19.52
C TYR A 34 3.15 0.43 -19.94
N ARG A 35 3.74 1.25 -20.81
CA ARG A 35 3.04 2.37 -21.41
C ARG A 35 2.15 1.82 -22.53
N SER A 36 0.85 2.08 -22.46
CA SER A 36 -0.07 1.73 -23.54
C SER A 36 0.23 2.54 -24.80
N ASP A 37 0.01 1.94 -25.97
CA ASP A 37 0.17 2.59 -27.27
C ASP A 37 -1.01 3.49 -27.65
N GLY A 38 -1.93 3.75 -26.71
CA GLY A 38 -3.08 4.63 -26.91
C GLY A 38 -2.68 6.11 -27.01
N PRO A 39 -3.58 6.98 -27.49
CA PRO A 39 -3.31 8.40 -27.70
C PRO A 39 -2.89 9.15 -26.43
N ASP A 40 -3.30 8.66 -25.26
CA ASP A 40 -2.99 9.25 -23.96
C ASP A 40 -1.75 8.63 -23.29
N GLY A 41 -1.23 7.52 -23.82
CA GLY A 41 0.00 6.87 -23.35
C GLY A 41 -0.02 6.49 -21.87
N GLU A 42 -1.17 6.04 -21.34
CA GLU A 42 -1.34 5.70 -19.94
C GLU A 42 -0.49 4.50 -19.53
N TYR A 43 -0.01 4.47 -18.28
CA TYR A 43 0.64 3.31 -17.69
C TYR A 43 -0.40 2.25 -17.31
N VAL A 44 -0.30 1.09 -17.94
CA VAL A 44 -1.20 -0.05 -17.74
C VAL A 44 -0.48 -1.14 -16.97
N PHE A 45 -1.19 -1.78 -16.06
CA PHE A 45 -0.67 -2.88 -15.26
C PHE A 45 -0.65 -4.18 -16.08
N ASN A 46 0.50 -4.83 -16.12
CA ASN A 46 0.72 -6.08 -16.83
C ASN A 46 0.13 -7.27 -16.05
N ALA A 47 -1.07 -7.62 -16.46
CA ALA A 47 -1.81 -8.76 -15.93
C ALA A 47 -1.66 -10.03 -16.78
N THR A 48 -0.62 -10.16 -17.63
CA THR A 48 -0.40 -11.43 -18.36
C THR A 48 0.07 -12.55 -17.42
N LEU A 49 -0.11 -13.81 -17.80
CA LEU A 49 0.25 -14.95 -16.93
C LEU A 49 1.75 -15.06 -16.66
N ASP A 50 2.57 -14.57 -17.59
CA ASP A 50 4.04 -14.63 -17.51
C ASP A 50 4.61 -13.92 -16.28
N HIS A 51 3.84 -13.00 -15.69
CA HIS A 51 4.23 -12.23 -14.52
C HIS A 51 3.49 -12.62 -13.23
N SER A 52 2.86 -13.81 -13.19
CA SER A 52 2.11 -14.28 -12.02
C SER A 52 2.96 -14.29 -10.73
N ASP A 53 4.22 -14.75 -10.83
CA ASP A 53 5.14 -14.82 -9.69
C ASP A 53 5.53 -13.43 -9.17
N ASP A 54 5.78 -12.48 -10.06
CA ASP A 54 6.11 -11.11 -9.69
C ASP A 54 4.94 -10.42 -9.01
N ARG A 55 3.70 -10.65 -9.49
CA ARG A 55 2.49 -10.17 -8.82
C ARG A 55 2.30 -10.79 -7.44
N ALA A 56 2.57 -12.08 -7.29
CA ALA A 56 2.50 -12.74 -5.99
C ALA A 56 3.50 -12.13 -5.00
N ARG A 57 4.73 -11.86 -5.45
CA ARG A 57 5.77 -11.18 -4.65
C ARG A 57 5.39 -9.75 -4.31
N LEU A 58 4.85 -9.00 -5.27
CA LEU A 58 4.33 -7.64 -5.05
C LEU A 58 3.24 -7.64 -3.97
N HIS A 59 2.32 -8.60 -4.02
CA HIS A 59 1.27 -8.73 -3.00
C HIS A 59 1.86 -8.99 -1.60
N VAL A 60 2.85 -9.87 -1.47
CA VAL A 60 3.53 -10.13 -0.18
C VAL A 60 4.17 -8.86 0.39
N ILE A 61 4.87 -8.09 -0.44
CA ILE A 61 5.49 -6.82 -0.02
C ILE A 61 4.43 -5.83 0.44
N ARG A 62 3.35 -5.68 -0.32
CA ARG A 62 2.23 -4.78 0.03
C ARG A 62 1.55 -5.16 1.33
N LYS A 63 1.40 -6.46 1.57
CA LYS A 63 0.88 -6.99 2.84
C LYS A 63 1.79 -6.60 4.00
N GLN A 64 3.10 -6.77 3.87
CA GLN A 64 4.07 -6.39 4.91
C GLN A 64 4.07 -4.88 5.18
N ILE A 65 4.00 -4.06 4.13
CA ILE A 65 3.88 -2.59 4.28
C ILE A 65 2.64 -2.24 5.09
N TYR A 66 1.48 -2.81 4.73
CA TYR A 66 0.23 -2.60 5.45
C TYR A 66 0.32 -3.04 6.92
N GLU A 67 0.88 -4.23 7.19
CA GLU A 67 1.05 -4.74 8.56
C GLU A 67 1.93 -3.82 9.41
N HIS A 68 3.05 -3.34 8.85
CA HIS A 68 3.90 -2.36 9.52
C HIS A 68 3.18 -1.02 9.73
N ALA A 69 2.37 -0.59 8.76
CA ALA A 69 1.62 0.65 8.86
C ALA A 69 0.58 0.62 9.97
N VAL A 70 -0.13 -0.50 10.13
CA VAL A 70 -1.07 -0.68 11.26
C VAL A 70 -0.34 -0.62 12.59
N ARG A 71 0.78 -1.35 12.73
CA ARG A 71 1.60 -1.30 13.96
C ARG A 71 2.12 0.10 14.26
N GLN A 72 2.52 0.84 13.24
CA GLN A 72 2.94 2.23 13.39
C GLN A 72 1.75 3.12 13.83
N GLY A 73 0.56 2.92 13.26
CA GLY A 73 -0.66 3.62 13.66
C GLY A 73 -1.03 3.40 15.13
N GLU A 74 -0.96 2.15 15.61
CA GLU A 74 -1.17 1.79 17.02
C GLU A 74 -0.22 2.58 17.94
N LEU A 75 1.08 2.62 17.61
CA LEU A 75 2.08 3.37 18.38
C LEU A 75 1.87 4.89 18.33
N ILE A 76 1.36 5.41 17.22
CA ILE A 76 1.04 6.83 17.06
C ILE A 76 -0.18 7.21 17.91
N ASP A 77 -1.17 6.33 18.01
CA ASP A 77 -2.32 6.53 18.89
C ASP A 77 -1.90 6.53 20.36
N ASP A 78 -1.00 5.62 20.77
CA ASP A 78 -0.37 5.65 22.10
C ASP A 78 0.40 6.96 22.33
N LEU A 79 1.20 7.40 21.34
CA LEU A 79 1.95 8.65 21.43
C LEU A 79 1.01 9.86 21.51
N ARG A 80 -0.17 9.81 20.88
CA ARG A 80 -1.15 10.90 20.90
C ARG A 80 -1.64 11.22 22.31
N LEU A 81 -1.68 10.22 23.20
CA LEU A 81 -2.03 10.41 24.61
C LEU A 81 -0.95 11.18 25.40
N ILE A 82 0.28 11.21 24.89
CA ILE A 82 1.45 11.81 25.56
C ILE A 82 1.83 13.15 24.90
N ASP A 83 1.93 13.17 23.57
CA ASP A 83 2.29 14.33 22.76
C ASP A 83 1.45 14.35 21.46
N PRO A 84 0.25 14.97 21.50
CA PRO A 84 -0.65 15.02 20.36
C PRO A 84 -0.04 15.68 19.12
N ARG A 85 0.83 16.68 19.32
CA ARG A 85 1.46 17.43 18.23
C ARG A 85 2.45 16.55 17.49
N LEU A 86 3.36 15.91 18.23
CA LEU A 86 4.34 15.00 17.64
C LEU A 86 3.65 13.80 16.97
N ALA A 87 2.61 13.24 17.60
CA ALA A 87 1.82 12.16 17.01
C ALA A 87 1.21 12.58 15.67
N LYS A 88 0.67 13.80 15.55
CA LYS A 88 0.14 14.32 14.28
C LYS A 88 1.23 14.45 13.21
N GLU A 89 2.38 15.01 13.58
CA GLU A 89 3.53 15.18 12.68
C GLU A 89 4.03 13.83 12.13
N LEU A 90 4.09 12.80 12.98
CA LEU A 90 4.52 11.45 12.59
C LEU A 90 3.45 10.63 11.86
N ASN A 91 2.16 10.95 12.03
CA ASN A 91 1.06 10.25 11.36
C ASN A 91 0.87 10.70 9.91
N PHE A 92 1.16 11.96 9.60
CA PHE A 92 0.85 12.52 8.30
C PHE A 92 1.51 11.77 7.11
N PRO A 93 2.82 11.44 7.15
CA PRO A 93 3.46 10.73 6.05
C PRO A 93 2.85 9.35 5.78
N ILE A 94 2.50 8.60 6.83
CA ILE A 94 1.95 7.26 6.65
C ILE A 94 0.54 7.27 6.06
N MET A 95 -0.28 8.25 6.44
CA MET A 95 -1.60 8.44 5.83
C MET A 95 -1.50 8.70 4.33
N GLN A 96 -0.55 9.55 3.90
CA GLN A 96 -0.31 9.82 2.47
C GLN A 96 0.12 8.55 1.72
N VAL A 97 1.03 7.79 2.31
CA VAL A 97 1.53 6.52 1.75
C VAL A 97 0.39 5.50 1.58
N MET A 98 -0.48 5.35 2.58
CA MET A 98 -1.63 4.44 2.49
C MET A 98 -2.67 4.91 1.45
N LEU A 99 -2.90 6.21 1.34
CA LEU A 99 -3.82 6.79 0.35
C LEU A 99 -3.35 6.51 -1.08
N LEU A 100 -2.09 6.84 -1.39
CA LEU A 100 -1.49 6.58 -2.70
C LEU A 100 -1.57 5.10 -3.09
N ARG A 101 -1.30 4.21 -2.12
CA ARG A 101 -1.38 2.76 -2.34
C ARG A 101 -2.81 2.30 -2.60
N MET A 102 -3.79 2.83 -1.88
CA MET A 102 -5.20 2.52 -2.14
C MET A 102 -5.61 2.92 -3.57
N ASP A 103 -5.20 4.09 -4.03
CA ASP A 103 -5.51 4.55 -5.39
C ASP A 103 -4.82 3.72 -6.47
N GLN A 104 -3.60 3.26 -6.20
CA GLN A 104 -2.93 2.31 -7.07
C GLN A 104 -3.65 0.96 -7.14
N LEU A 105 -3.98 0.37 -5.99
CA LEU A 105 -4.70 -0.91 -5.94
C LEU A 105 -6.06 -0.83 -6.67
N ARG A 106 -6.79 0.28 -6.53
CA ARG A 106 -8.05 0.52 -7.25
C ARG A 106 -7.85 0.57 -8.77
N ARG A 107 -6.79 1.21 -9.25
CA ARG A 107 -6.43 1.22 -10.67
C ARG A 107 -6.14 -0.19 -11.18
N GLU A 108 -5.39 -0.98 -10.42
CA GLU A 108 -5.06 -2.36 -10.78
C GLU A 108 -6.30 -3.26 -10.80
N VAL A 109 -7.19 -3.17 -9.80
CA VAL A 109 -8.47 -3.91 -9.79
C VAL A 109 -9.31 -3.58 -11.02
N ARG A 110 -9.43 -2.30 -11.39
CA ARG A 110 -10.11 -1.90 -12.63
C ARG A 110 -9.44 -2.49 -13.87
N GLY A 111 -8.11 -2.52 -13.89
CA GLY A 111 -7.33 -3.16 -14.96
C GLY A 111 -7.64 -4.65 -15.10
N TYR A 112 -7.72 -5.40 -14.00
CA TYR A 112 -8.12 -6.82 -14.04
C TYR A 112 -9.58 -6.98 -14.48
N SER A 113 -10.50 -6.18 -13.96
CA SER A 113 -11.93 -6.28 -14.31
C SER A 113 -12.26 -5.90 -15.75
N ALA A 114 -11.40 -5.12 -16.42
CA ALA A 114 -11.54 -4.81 -17.84
C ALA A 114 -11.10 -5.97 -18.75
N GLN A 115 -10.49 -7.02 -18.20
CA GLN A 115 -10.15 -8.24 -18.95
C GLN A 115 -11.36 -9.16 -19.05
N GLU A 116 -11.50 -9.86 -20.17
CA GLU A 116 -12.61 -10.79 -20.43
C GLU A 116 -12.13 -12.25 -20.59
N GLY A 117 -13.03 -13.21 -20.35
CA GLY A 117 -12.79 -14.63 -20.61
C GLY A 117 -11.74 -15.29 -19.70
N GLU A 118 -11.01 -16.28 -20.24
CA GLU A 118 -10.05 -17.10 -19.47
C GLU A 118 -8.93 -16.27 -18.81
N VAL A 119 -8.62 -15.09 -19.35
CA VAL A 119 -7.61 -14.18 -18.79
C VAL A 119 -8.10 -13.61 -17.45
N LEU A 120 -9.38 -13.24 -17.35
CA LEU A 120 -9.97 -12.75 -16.10
C LEU A 120 -9.98 -13.85 -15.03
N GLU A 121 -10.44 -15.06 -15.38
CA GLU A 121 -10.52 -16.18 -14.44
C GLU A 121 -9.16 -16.51 -13.82
N ARG A 122 -8.10 -16.51 -14.64
CA ARG A 122 -6.73 -16.80 -14.18
C ARG A 122 -6.13 -15.66 -13.34
N ASN A 123 -6.63 -14.43 -13.49
CA ASN A 123 -6.18 -13.27 -12.70
C ASN A 123 -7.03 -12.96 -11.48
N MET A 124 -8.13 -13.68 -11.27
CA MET A 124 -9.10 -13.42 -10.22
C MET A 124 -8.47 -13.44 -8.81
N VAL A 125 -7.48 -14.30 -8.57
CA VAL A 125 -6.73 -14.35 -7.30
C VAL A 125 -6.05 -13.01 -6.99
N HIS A 126 -5.41 -12.37 -7.97
CA HIS A 126 -4.74 -11.09 -7.75
C HIS A 126 -5.72 -9.94 -7.56
N SER A 127 -6.82 -9.96 -8.33
CA SER A 127 -7.91 -9.00 -8.14
C SER A 127 -8.49 -9.10 -6.72
N ASN A 128 -8.79 -10.32 -6.25
CA ASN A 128 -9.28 -10.57 -4.89
C ASN A 128 -8.30 -10.11 -3.81
N ASN A 129 -7.02 -10.43 -3.97
CA ASN A 129 -5.95 -9.99 -3.07
C ASN A 129 -5.87 -8.45 -2.97
N ASN A 130 -6.01 -7.74 -4.10
CA ASN A 130 -6.02 -6.29 -4.12
C ASN A 130 -7.28 -5.72 -3.45
N CYS A 131 -8.46 -6.31 -3.71
CA CYS A 131 -9.71 -5.95 -3.05
C CYS A 131 -9.63 -6.12 -1.52
N GLU A 132 -9.04 -7.22 -1.04
CA GLU A 132 -8.84 -7.47 0.38
C GLU A 132 -7.95 -6.41 1.03
N LEU A 133 -6.84 -6.04 0.38
CA LEU A 133 -5.96 -4.96 0.85
C LEU A 133 -6.67 -3.60 0.85
N ILE A 134 -7.47 -3.28 -0.17
CA ILE A 134 -8.27 -2.03 -0.19
C ILE A 134 -9.22 -1.98 1.00
N ALA A 135 -9.94 -3.08 1.29
CA ALA A 135 -10.87 -3.15 2.40
C ALA A 135 -10.15 -2.93 3.75
N LYS A 136 -9.01 -3.60 3.93
CA LYS A 136 -8.14 -3.46 5.11
C LYS A 136 -7.61 -2.05 5.31
N ILE A 137 -7.11 -1.40 4.25
CA ILE A 137 -6.63 -0.02 4.30
C ILE A 137 -7.78 0.93 4.64
N THR A 138 -8.94 0.76 3.99
CA THR A 138 -10.13 1.60 4.22
C THR A 138 -10.62 1.51 5.66
N HIS A 139 -10.61 0.31 6.25
CA HIS A 139 -11.03 0.08 7.63
C HIS A 139 -10.12 0.79 8.65
N ASN A 140 -8.80 0.71 8.47
CA ASN A 140 -7.85 1.16 9.50
C ASN A 140 -7.38 2.61 9.32
N PHE A 141 -7.39 3.14 8.11
CA PHE A 141 -6.86 4.48 7.80
C PHE A 141 -7.95 5.48 7.38
N ASN A 142 -9.23 5.19 7.65
CA ASN A 142 -10.42 5.96 7.28
C ASN A 142 -10.15 7.40 6.76
N PHE A 143 -9.95 7.52 5.44
CA PHE A 143 -9.51 8.76 4.80
C PHE A 143 -10.61 9.84 4.77
N ALA A 144 -11.86 9.50 5.13
CA ALA A 144 -12.98 10.45 5.19
C ALA A 144 -12.84 11.46 6.35
N ALA A 145 -11.91 11.22 7.28
CA ALA A 145 -11.68 12.10 8.43
C ALA A 145 -11.01 13.44 8.08
N GLY A 146 -10.60 13.67 6.82
CA GLY A 146 -10.07 14.97 6.37
C GLY A 146 -8.90 15.46 7.24
N TYR A 147 -7.74 14.83 7.10
CA TYR A 147 -6.52 15.22 7.79
C TYR A 147 -5.90 16.50 7.21
#